data_AF-A0A538QJT4-F1
#
_entry.id   AF-A0A538QJT4-F1
#
_cell.length_a   1.000
_cell.length_b   1.000
_cell.length_c   1.000
_cell.angle_alpha   90.00
_cell.angle_beta   90.00
_cell.angle_gamma   90.00
#
_symmetry.space_group_name_H-M   'P 1'
#
loop_
_entity.id
_entity.type
_entity.pdbx_description
1 polymer ?
#
loop_
_entity_poly.entity_id
_entity_poly.type
_entity_poly.pdbx_seq_one_letter_code
_entity_poly.pdbx_strand_id
1 'polypeptide(L)'
;MIDTDQNAWVIERRRHPRTPGSWGVRWIVGEHIVVLETRALDASLHGLRLEVPLQGLSALLTLGQRHRIEILVGGTAKRLTRIAEVRHITETSIGFSIDEALPMDELLRSPADPARVATSHVPHRSPLS
;
A
#
# COMPACT_ATOMS: atom_id res chain seq x y z
N MET A 1 -13.71 -45.41 -13.67
CA MET A 1 -14.74 -44.73 -14.47
C MET A 1 -14.83 -43.31 -13.93
N ILE A 2 -14.23 -42.38 -14.69
CA ILE A 2 -14.29 -40.91 -14.67
C ILE A 2 -14.34 -40.23 -13.29
N ASP A 3 -13.20 -39.73 -12.83
CA ASP A 3 -13.20 -38.50 -12.01
C ASP A 3 -12.83 -37.34 -12.92
N THR A 4 -13.63 -36.30 -12.86
CA THR A 4 -13.76 -35.27 -13.89
C THR A 4 -12.76 -34.18 -13.59
N ASP A 5 -11.77 -34.05 -14.46
CA ASP A 5 -10.81 -32.94 -14.48
C ASP A 5 -11.58 -31.61 -14.63
N GLN A 6 -11.96 -31.02 -13.50
CA GLN A 6 -12.55 -29.68 -13.41
C GLN A 6 -11.43 -28.67 -13.68
N ASN A 7 -10.99 -28.62 -14.93
CA ASN A 7 -10.02 -27.65 -15.40
C ASN A 7 -10.73 -26.28 -15.47
N ALA A 8 -10.86 -25.63 -14.31
CA ALA A 8 -11.46 -24.31 -14.19
C ALA A 8 -10.54 -23.28 -14.87
N TRP A 9 -10.94 -22.81 -16.05
CA TRP A 9 -10.24 -21.75 -16.76
C TRP A 9 -10.39 -20.44 -15.99
N VAL A 10 -9.34 -20.04 -15.26
CA VAL A 10 -9.26 -18.71 -14.64
C VAL A 10 -8.90 -17.69 -15.72
N ILE A 11 -9.88 -16.94 -16.19
CA ILE A 11 -9.65 -15.80 -17.07
C ILE A 11 -9.15 -14.63 -16.22
N GLU A 12 -7.87 -14.28 -16.34
CA GLU A 12 -7.33 -13.07 -15.71
C GLU A 12 -7.99 -11.83 -16.34
N ARG A 13 -8.72 -11.07 -15.52
CA ARG A 13 -9.46 -9.87 -15.96
C ARG A 13 -8.68 -8.57 -15.71
N ARG A 14 -7.60 -8.62 -14.94
CA ARG A 14 -6.78 -7.44 -14.62
C ARG A 14 -5.84 -7.12 -15.77
N ARG A 15 -5.78 -5.84 -16.13
CA ARG A 15 -4.83 -5.34 -17.13
C ARG A 15 -3.38 -5.34 -16.64
N HIS A 16 -3.18 -5.22 -15.33
CA HIS A 16 -1.85 -5.23 -14.70
C HIS A 16 -1.81 -6.29 -13.59
N PRO A 17 -0.87 -7.25 -13.64
CA PRO A 17 -0.69 -8.21 -12.56
C PRO A 17 -0.33 -7.47 -11.27
N ARG A 18 -0.77 -8.00 -10.14
CA ARG A 18 -0.47 -7.43 -8.82
C ARG A 18 0.67 -8.19 -8.18
N THR A 19 1.59 -7.45 -7.58
CA THR A 19 2.67 -7.99 -6.77
C THR A 19 2.25 -7.94 -5.30
N PRO A 20 2.22 -9.08 -4.59
CA PRO A 20 1.98 -9.09 -3.15
C PRO A 20 3.14 -8.40 -2.44
N GLY A 21 2.83 -7.68 -1.37
CA GLY A 21 3.83 -6.98 -0.58
C GLY A 21 3.21 -6.36 0.66
N SER A 22 4.06 -5.84 1.55
CA SER A 22 3.60 -5.29 2.81
C SER A 22 4.29 -3.97 3.11
N TRP A 23 3.67 -2.88 2.67
CA TRP A 23 4.22 -1.52 2.79
C TRP A 23 3.39 -0.67 3.75
N GLY A 24 4.05 0.12 4.59
CA GLY A 24 3.36 1.09 5.45
C GLY A 24 2.73 2.20 4.61
N VAL A 25 1.48 2.55 4.91
CA VAL A 25 0.71 3.55 4.17
C VAL A 25 0.05 4.51 5.15
N ARG A 26 0.18 5.81 4.89
CA ARG A 26 -0.69 6.84 5.46
C ARG A 26 -1.81 7.10 4.50
N TRP A 27 -3.03 6.97 4.98
CA TRP A 27 -4.21 7.31 4.23
C TRP A 27 -4.82 8.58 4.82
N ILE A 28 -4.86 9.62 4.00
CA ILE A 28 -5.38 10.93 4.36
C ILE A 28 -6.82 11.03 3.87
N VAL A 29 -7.76 11.14 4.80
CA VAL A 29 -9.21 11.20 4.55
C VAL A 29 -9.73 12.62 4.79
N GLY A 30 -10.59 13.10 3.89
CA GLY A 30 -11.06 14.49 3.85
C GLY A 30 -9.98 15.46 3.36
N GLU A 31 -10.20 16.76 3.55
CA GLU A 31 -9.18 17.80 3.34
C GLU A 31 -8.11 17.77 4.45
N HIS A 32 -7.40 16.64 4.58
CA HIS A 32 -6.29 16.46 5.52
C HIS A 32 -6.65 16.35 7.01
N ILE A 33 -7.91 16.08 7.34
CA ILE A 33 -8.38 16.08 8.73
C ILE A 33 -7.99 14.80 9.47
N VAL A 34 -8.03 13.64 8.80
CA VAL A 34 -7.77 12.35 9.43
C VAL A 34 -6.66 11.61 8.70
N VAL A 35 -5.65 11.19 9.44
CA VAL A 35 -4.54 10.35 8.93
C VAL A 35 -4.64 8.98 9.56
N LEU A 36 -4.86 7.96 8.72
CA LEU A 36 -4.93 6.56 9.13
C LEU A 36 -3.64 5.86 8.70
N GLU A 37 -2.92 5.26 9.65
CA GLU A 37 -1.80 4.37 9.33
C GLU A 37 -2.35 2.96 9.04
N THR A 38 -1.98 2.39 7.91
CA THR A 38 -2.39 1.06 7.45
C THR A 38 -1.27 0.41 6.65
N ARG A 39 -1.52 -0.77 6.07
CA ARG A 39 -0.61 -1.48 5.18
C ARG A 39 -1.24 -1.70 3.82
N ALA A 40 -0.42 -1.59 2.78
CA ALA A 40 -0.74 -2.12 1.47
C ALA A 40 -0.42 -3.62 1.43
N LEU A 41 -1.37 -4.43 0.94
CA LEU A 41 -1.33 -5.89 0.84
C LEU A 41 -0.81 -6.38 -0.54
N ASP A 42 -1.09 -5.61 -1.57
CA ASP A 42 -0.56 -5.78 -2.92
C ASP A 42 -0.64 -4.47 -3.70
N ALA A 43 0.16 -4.39 -4.75
CA ALA A 43 0.20 -3.26 -5.67
C ALA A 43 0.42 -3.73 -7.12
N SER A 44 -0.07 -2.94 -8.06
CA SER A 44 0.32 -2.96 -9.47
C SER A 44 0.57 -1.54 -9.94
N LEU A 45 0.94 -1.34 -11.20
CA LEU A 45 1.24 -0.01 -11.75
C LEU A 45 0.16 1.04 -11.43
N HIS A 46 -1.12 0.64 -11.46
CA HIS A 46 -2.27 1.52 -11.19
C HIS A 46 -3.23 0.95 -10.15
N GLY A 47 -2.83 -0.08 -9.42
CA GLY A 47 -3.68 -0.75 -8.45
C GLY A 47 -3.02 -0.78 -7.09
N LEU A 48 -3.79 -0.55 -6.03
CA LEU A 48 -3.33 -0.73 -4.66
C LEU A 48 -4.43 -1.39 -3.85
N ARG A 49 -4.08 -2.35 -2.99
CA ARG A 49 -5.01 -2.88 -1.99
C ARG A 49 -4.49 -2.55 -0.60
N LEU A 50 -5.29 -1.85 0.19
CA LEU A 50 -5.00 -1.55 1.58
C LEU A 50 -5.79 -2.45 2.51
N GLU A 51 -5.24 -2.74 3.68
CA GLU A 51 -5.97 -3.26 4.82
C GLU A 51 -6.90 -2.19 5.38
N VAL A 52 -8.07 -2.59 5.89
CA VAL A 52 -8.98 -1.69 6.61
C VAL A 52 -8.39 -1.40 8.00
N PRO A 53 -8.00 -0.16 8.32
CA PRO A 53 -7.30 0.15 9.57
C PRO A 53 -8.21 0.21 10.81
N LEU A 54 -9.53 0.36 10.62
CA LEU A 54 -10.48 0.48 11.72
C LEU A 54 -11.83 -0.11 11.34
N GLN A 55 -12.46 -0.79 12.31
CA GLN A 55 -13.76 -1.42 12.13
C GLN A 55 -14.82 -0.37 11.76
N GLY A 56 -15.64 -0.68 10.76
CA GLY A 56 -16.71 0.19 10.30
C GLY A 56 -16.29 1.28 9.31
N LEU A 57 -14.99 1.48 9.05
CA LEU A 57 -14.54 2.44 8.03
C LEU A 57 -15.08 2.12 6.64
N SER A 58 -15.13 0.84 6.29
CA SER A 58 -15.66 0.36 5.01
C SER A 58 -17.08 0.87 4.74
N ALA A 59 -17.90 1.05 5.78
CA ALA A 59 -19.26 1.57 5.66
C ALA A 59 -19.32 3.09 5.41
N LEU A 60 -18.22 3.82 5.65
CA LEU A 60 -18.12 5.27 5.48
C LEU A 60 -17.55 5.67 4.11
N LEU A 61 -17.09 4.71 3.32
CA LEU A 61 -16.44 4.95 2.03
C LEU A 61 -17.43 4.78 0.89
N THR A 62 -17.23 5.58 -0.15
CA THR A 62 -18.01 5.47 -1.39
C THR A 62 -17.12 5.11 -2.57
N LEU A 63 -17.61 4.27 -3.49
CA LEU A 63 -16.91 4.01 -4.75
C LEU A 63 -16.75 5.31 -5.55
N GLY A 64 -15.60 5.50 -6.19
CA GLY A 64 -15.26 6.73 -6.90
C GLY A 64 -14.71 7.84 -6.00
N GLN A 65 -14.76 7.68 -4.66
CA GLN A 65 -14.17 8.65 -3.75
C GLN A 65 -12.64 8.66 -3.91
N ARG A 66 -12.07 9.86 -4.00
CA ARG A 66 -10.62 10.05 -4.17
C ARG A 66 -9.99 10.47 -2.87
N HIS A 67 -8.84 9.86 -2.59
CA HIS A 67 -8.06 10.10 -1.38
C HIS A 67 -6.60 10.29 -1.72
N ARG A 68 -5.91 11.03 -0.84
CA ARG A 68 -4.46 11.06 -0.85
C ARG A 68 -3.91 9.91 -0.01
N ILE A 69 -2.98 9.17 -0.58
CA ILE A 69 -2.27 8.10 0.09
C ILE A 69 -0.77 8.36 0.02
N GLU A 70 -0.05 8.01 1.08
CA GLU A 70 1.39 8.15 1.17
C GLU A 70 2.03 6.81 1.53
N ILE A 71 2.70 6.20 0.56
CA ILE A 71 3.24 4.84 0.63
C ILE A 71 4.72 4.92 1.00
N LEU A 72 5.13 4.21 2.05
CA LEU A 72 6.54 4.09 2.43
C LEU A 72 7.30 3.29 1.36
N VAL A 73 8.35 3.88 0.81
CA VAL A 73 9.18 3.24 -0.22
C VAL A 73 10.23 2.34 0.42
N GLY A 74 10.36 1.12 -0.10
CA GLY A 74 11.25 0.09 0.42
C GLY A 74 12.69 0.58 0.64
N GLY A 75 13.22 0.31 1.83
CA GLY A 75 14.60 0.67 2.17
C GLY A 75 14.89 2.14 2.40
N THR A 76 13.86 2.98 2.49
CA THR A 76 14.03 4.42 2.75
C THR A 76 13.03 4.92 3.79
N ALA A 77 13.28 6.12 4.34
CA ALA A 77 12.28 6.86 5.11
C ALA A 77 11.34 7.71 4.22
N LYS A 78 11.46 7.60 2.89
CA LYS A 78 10.69 8.43 1.94
C LYS A 78 9.28 7.86 1.76
N ARG A 79 8.30 8.76 1.65
CA ARG A 79 6.92 8.43 1.31
C ARG A 79 6.57 8.95 -0.08
N LEU A 80 5.99 8.08 -0.90
CA LEU A 80 5.44 8.41 -2.21
C LEU A 80 3.99 8.85 -2.05
N THR A 81 3.66 10.05 -2.49
CA THR A 81 2.28 10.55 -2.51
C THR A 81 1.56 10.14 -3.79
N ARG A 82 0.32 9.67 -3.66
CA ARG A 82 -0.58 9.41 -4.79
C ARG A 82 -2.01 9.81 -4.51
N ILE A 83 -2.73 10.16 -5.56
CA ILE A 83 -4.20 10.22 -5.55
C ILE A 83 -4.75 8.86 -5.96
N ALA A 84 -5.68 8.37 -5.15
CA ALA A 84 -6.22 7.03 -5.22
C ALA A 84 -7.75 7.07 -5.17
N GLU A 85 -8.40 6.49 -6.18
CA GLU A 85 -9.85 6.35 -6.25
C GLU A 85 -10.29 5.00 -5.68
N VAL A 86 -11.28 4.99 -4.79
CA VAL A 86 -11.86 3.76 -4.26
C VAL A 86 -12.61 3.01 -5.36
N ARG A 87 -12.22 1.76 -5.63
CA ARG A 87 -12.82 0.89 -6.66
C ARG A 87 -13.46 -0.37 -6.10
N HIS A 88 -13.06 -0.79 -4.91
CA HIS A 88 -13.56 -2.00 -4.27
C HIS A 88 -13.48 -1.86 -2.76
N ILE A 89 -14.50 -2.32 -2.04
CA ILE A 89 -14.56 -2.26 -0.58
C ILE A 89 -14.98 -3.65 -0.09
N THR A 90 -14.22 -4.22 0.83
CA THR A 90 -14.59 -5.41 1.61
C THR A 90 -14.55 -5.09 3.10
N GLU A 91 -14.92 -6.06 3.93
CA GLU A 91 -14.79 -5.93 5.39
C GLU A 91 -13.34 -5.75 5.85
N THR A 92 -12.39 -6.33 5.12
CA THR A 92 -10.97 -6.41 5.53
C THR A 92 -10.02 -5.60 4.64
N SER A 93 -10.44 -5.19 3.45
CA SER A 93 -9.56 -4.54 2.49
C SER A 93 -10.28 -3.54 1.59
N ILE A 94 -9.54 -2.56 1.10
CA ILE A 94 -10.04 -1.56 0.16
C ILE A 94 -9.10 -1.53 -1.05
N GLY A 95 -9.70 -1.69 -2.23
CA GLY A 95 -9.01 -1.63 -3.51
C GLY A 95 -9.11 -0.24 -4.11
N PHE A 96 -7.97 0.31 -4.50
CA PHE A 96 -7.84 1.60 -5.13
C PHE A 96 -7.33 1.48 -6.57
N SER A 97 -7.80 2.41 -7.42
CA SER A 97 -7.14 2.79 -8.66
C SER A 97 -6.23 3.98 -8.39
N ILE A 98 -5.02 3.96 -8.93
CA ILE A 98 -4.03 5.03 -8.76
C ILE A 98 -3.86 5.76 -10.09
N ASP A 99 -3.99 7.08 -10.07
CA ASP A 99 -3.90 7.90 -11.28
C ASP A 99 -2.48 7.94 -11.85
N GLU A 100 -1.51 8.27 -10.99
CA GLU A 100 -0.09 8.30 -11.34
C GLU A 100 0.57 6.96 -11.06
N ALA A 101 1.27 6.42 -12.05
CA ALA A 101 1.91 5.11 -11.96
C ALA A 101 2.76 4.93 -10.67
N LEU A 102 2.61 3.77 -10.03
CA LEU A 102 3.43 3.38 -8.90
C LEU A 102 4.83 2.92 -9.38
N PRO A 103 5.92 3.39 -8.76
CA PRO A 103 7.27 2.94 -9.06
C PRO A 103 7.48 1.55 -8.44
N MET A 104 6.95 0.51 -9.08
CA MET A 104 6.92 -0.85 -8.53
C MET A 104 8.31 -1.36 -8.15
N ASP A 105 9.33 -1.06 -8.95
CA ASP A 105 10.71 -1.47 -8.65
C ASP A 105 11.23 -0.84 -7.35
N GLU A 106 10.88 0.42 -7.07
CA GLU A 106 11.27 1.09 -5.82
C GLU A 106 10.50 0.59 -4.62
N LEU A 107 9.20 0.31 -4.78
CA LEU A 107 8.38 -0.29 -3.74
C LEU A 107 8.89 -1.69 -3.38
N LEU A 108 9.32 -2.46 -4.37
CA LEU A 108 9.80 -3.83 -4.20
C LEU A 108 11.27 -3.93 -3.79
N ARG A 109 12.02 -2.83 -3.76
CA ARG A 109 13.36 -2.83 -3.19
C ARG A 109 13.29 -3.26 -1.73
N SER A 110 13.93 -4.39 -1.44
CA SER A 110 14.22 -4.76 -0.06
C SER A 110 15.05 -3.64 0.58
N PRO A 111 14.85 -3.32 1.89
CA PRO A 111 15.79 -2.49 2.60
C PRO A 111 17.22 -3.00 2.35
N ALA A 112 18.09 -2.11 1.87
CA ALA A 112 19.50 -2.38 1.76
C ALA A 112 20.05 -2.55 3.17
N ASP A 113 19.94 -3.77 3.69
CA ASP A 113 20.36 -4.20 5.02
C ASP A 113 19.75 -3.37 6.19
N PRO A 114 18.86 -3.96 7.03
CA PRO A 114 18.35 -3.27 8.22
C PRO A 114 19.45 -2.79 9.17
N ALA A 115 20.67 -3.34 9.11
CA ALA A 115 21.81 -2.89 9.91
C ALA A 115 22.36 -1.50 9.48
N ARG A 116 22.16 -1.09 8.22
CA ARG A 116 22.60 0.23 7.72
C ARG A 116 21.63 1.37 8.02
N VAL A 117 20.35 1.07 8.20
CA VAL A 117 19.35 2.10 8.52
C VAL A 117 19.44 2.51 10.00
N ALA A 118 19.88 1.61 10.88
CA ALA A 118 20.07 1.90 12.31
C ALA A 118 21.31 2.77 12.63
N THR A 119 22.22 3.00 11.68
CA THR A 119 23.48 3.73 11.94
C THR A 119 23.41 5.25 11.74
N SER A 120 22.24 5.81 11.43
CA SER A 120 22.02 7.26 11.46
C SER A 120 21.39 7.74 12.78
N HIS A 121 21.78 7.17 13.91
CA HIS A 121 21.68 7.86 15.19
C HIS A 121 23.06 8.43 15.51
N VAL A 122 23.25 9.71 15.17
CA VAL A 122 24.46 10.46 15.55
C VAL A 122 24.49 10.51 17.08
N PRO A 123 25.51 9.94 17.77
CA PRO A 123 25.65 10.20 19.19
C PRO A 123 25.99 11.68 19.34
N HIS A 124 25.10 12.42 20.00
CA HIS A 124 25.37 13.77 20.42
C HIS A 124 26.59 13.71 21.36
N ARG A 125 27.76 14.16 20.90
CA ARG A 125 28.90 14.39 21.78
C ARG A 125 28.50 15.53 22.71
N SER A 126 28.23 15.22 23.98
CA SER A 126 28.24 16.23 25.02
C SER A 126 29.68 16.69 25.23
N PRO A 127 29.99 18.00 25.18
CA PRO A 127 31.31 18.48 25.55
C PRO A 127 31.46 18.35 27.06
N LEU A 128 32.58 17.77 27.48
CA LEU A 128 33.06 17.80 28.86
C LEU A 128 33.20 19.25 29.32
N SER A 129 32.67 19.53 30.51
CA SER A 129 33.13 20.57 31.43
C SER A 129 32.86 20.10 32.84
#